data_AF-A0A150FPI5-F1
#
_entry.id   AF-A0A150FPI5-F1
#
_cell.length_a   1.000
_cell.length_b   1.000
_cell.length_c   1.000
_cell.angle_alpha   90.00
_cell.angle_beta   90.00
_cell.angle_gamma   90.00
#
_symmetry.space_group_name_H-M   'P 1'
#
loop_
_entity.id
_entity.type
_entity.pdbx_description
1 polymer ?
#
loop_
_entity_poly.entity_id
_entity_poly.type
_entity_poly.pdbx_seq_one_letter_code
_entity_poly.pdbx_strand_id
1 'polypeptide(L)'
;MGEELNPNIHIGLIDHINFAIKRLQENIDIINPFLTETKIMYPKEYELAQEAVEILKEKLNIQIPDAEIGFIAFHIHGALKSKDKAVALKITKLVNNLIKTVEDELHIAIKRDSFDYVRFVIHIRGIISRLENDKVFENPLLDKIKEQFEFEFGLALKLGKIIENELKIKVPEDELAYMAMHIHKLKEI
;
A
#
# COMPACT_ATOMS: atom_id res chain seq x y z
N MET A 1 6.86 13.12 15.26
CA MET A 1 5.49 13.07 14.69
C MET A 1 4.51 14.03 15.34
N GLY A 2 4.66 14.47 16.60
CA GLY A 2 3.76 15.47 17.20
C GLY A 2 2.30 15.02 17.35
N GLU A 3 2.04 13.72 17.16
CA GLU A 3 0.72 13.10 17.27
C GLU A 3 0.65 12.26 18.54
N GLU A 4 -0.55 12.19 19.12
CA GLU A 4 -0.84 11.40 20.33
C GLU A 4 -0.95 9.91 19.97
N LEU A 5 -0.25 9.06 20.72
CA LEU A 5 -0.20 7.61 20.49
C LEU A 5 -1.27 6.90 21.31
N ASN A 6 -1.92 5.90 20.70
CA ASN A 6 -2.78 4.99 21.45
C ASN A 6 -1.93 4.18 22.47
N PRO A 7 -2.23 4.21 23.78
CA PRO A 7 -1.46 3.49 24.81
C PRO A 7 -1.33 1.98 24.56
N ASN A 8 -2.29 1.39 23.85
CA ASN A 8 -2.30 -0.03 23.53
C ASN A 8 -1.25 -0.43 22.48
N ILE A 9 -0.55 0.53 21.86
CA ILE A 9 0.58 0.26 20.95
C ILE A 9 1.64 -0.61 21.61
N HIS A 10 1.93 -0.36 22.89
CA HIS A 10 3.00 -1.04 23.59
C HIS A 10 2.76 -2.54 23.64
N ILE A 11 1.52 -2.97 23.89
CA ILE A 11 1.17 -4.39 23.99
C ILE A 11 1.33 -5.06 22.62
N GLY A 12 0.65 -4.53 21.59
CA GLY A 12 0.65 -5.14 20.26
C GLY A 12 2.04 -5.18 19.60
N LEU A 13 2.85 -4.13 19.80
CA LEU A 13 4.21 -4.06 19.26
C LEU A 13 5.16 -5.00 20.03
N ILE A 14 5.07 -5.08 21.36
CA ILE A 14 5.89 -6.01 22.16
C ILE A 14 5.57 -7.45 21.78
N ASP A 15 4.30 -7.83 21.67
CA ASP A 15 3.90 -9.18 21.27
C ASP A 15 4.43 -9.55 19.89
N HIS A 16 4.35 -8.61 18.94
CA HIS A 16 4.91 -8.79 17.60
C HIS A 16 6.43 -8.98 17.61
N ILE A 17 7.16 -8.13 18.33
CA ILE A 17 8.62 -8.22 18.43
C ILE A 17 9.02 -9.56 19.06
N ASN A 18 8.36 -9.97 20.15
CA ASN A 18 8.62 -11.25 20.80
C ASN A 18 8.38 -12.43 19.84
N PHE A 19 7.30 -12.38 19.05
CA PHE A 19 7.00 -13.41 18.07
C PHE A 19 7.99 -13.42 16.90
N ALA A 20 8.40 -12.25 16.41
CA ALA A 20 9.41 -12.11 15.36
C ALA A 20 10.77 -12.67 15.81
N ILE A 21 11.21 -12.34 17.03
CA ILE A 21 12.45 -12.89 17.61
C ILE A 21 12.37 -14.41 17.72
N LYS A 22 11.26 -14.94 18.23
CA LYS A 22 11.06 -16.39 18.34
C LYS A 22 11.18 -17.08 16.98
N ARG A 23 10.55 -16.53 15.94
CA ARG A 23 10.65 -17.04 14.57
C ARG A 23 12.07 -17.03 14.04
N LEU A 24 12.81 -15.94 14.28
CA LEU A 24 14.21 -15.83 13.86
C LEU A 24 15.09 -16.87 14.56
N GLN A 25 14.87 -17.13 15.85
CA GLN A 25 15.56 -18.18 16.60
C GLN A 25 15.23 -19.59 16.08
N GLU A 26 14.00 -19.79 15.58
CA GLU A 26 13.55 -21.04 14.96
C GLU A 26 13.96 -21.15 13.47
N ASN A 27 14.74 -20.20 12.93
CA ASN A 27 15.11 -20.09 11.52
C ASN A 27 13.90 -20.06 10.56
N ILE A 28 12.78 -19.50 11.01
CA ILE A 28 11.58 -19.31 10.21
C ILE A 28 11.68 -17.98 9.48
N ASP A 29 11.77 -18.04 8.15
CA ASP A 29 11.83 -16.85 7.31
C ASP A 29 10.61 -15.94 7.50
N ILE A 30 10.88 -14.64 7.53
CA ILE A 30 9.87 -13.59 7.60
C ILE A 30 9.88 -12.86 6.26
N ILE A 31 8.79 -13.02 5.50
CA ILE A 31 8.62 -12.45 4.17
C ILE A 31 7.46 -11.47 4.20
N ASN A 32 7.69 -10.26 3.68
CA ASN A 32 6.66 -9.27 3.46
C ASN A 32 6.51 -9.02 1.94
N PRO A 33 5.47 -9.56 1.28
CA PRO A 33 5.30 -9.46 -0.17
C PRO A 33 4.88 -8.07 -0.65
N PHE A 34 4.65 -7.11 0.25
CA PHE A 34 4.22 -5.75 -0.05
C PHE A 34 5.13 -4.69 0.64
N LEU A 35 6.39 -5.04 0.92
CA LEU A 35 7.35 -4.16 1.60
C LEU A 35 7.56 -2.84 0.85
N THR A 36 7.64 -2.89 -0.47
CA THR A 36 7.83 -1.72 -1.33
C THR A 36 6.64 -0.77 -1.21
N GLU A 37 5.43 -1.29 -1.31
CA GLU A 37 4.19 -0.54 -1.16
C GLU A 37 4.06 0.04 0.24
N THR A 38 4.43 -0.72 1.28
CA THR A 38 4.47 -0.22 2.65
C THR A 38 5.39 1.01 2.75
N LYS A 39 6.60 0.93 2.18
CA LYS A 39 7.56 2.05 2.17
C LYS A 39 7.03 3.28 1.43
N ILE A 40 6.34 3.09 0.30
CA ILE A 40 5.78 4.18 -0.50
C ILE A 40 4.58 4.85 0.20
N MET A 41 3.68 4.04 0.78
CA MET A 41 2.42 4.54 1.33
C MET A 41 2.53 5.06 2.76
N TYR A 42 3.46 4.53 3.55
CA TYR A 42 3.68 4.88 4.96
C TYR A 42 5.14 5.28 5.20
N PRO A 43 5.69 6.26 4.46
CA PRO A 43 7.12 6.54 4.46
C PRO A 43 7.64 6.96 5.84
N LYS A 44 6.84 7.73 6.60
CA LYS A 44 7.24 8.20 7.93
C LYS A 44 7.21 7.06 8.97
N GLU A 45 6.19 6.22 8.93
CA GLU A 45 6.09 5.05 9.79
C GLU A 45 7.15 4.01 9.45
N TYR A 46 7.49 3.87 8.17
CA TYR A 46 8.58 3.02 7.71
C TYR A 46 9.93 3.51 8.24
N GLU A 47 10.23 4.81 8.11
CA GLU A 47 11.46 5.41 8.65
C GLU A 47 11.61 5.17 10.16
N LEU A 48 10.54 5.41 10.94
CA LEU A 48 10.55 5.11 12.37
C LEU A 48 10.72 3.62 12.67
N ALA A 49 10.12 2.75 11.86
CA ALA A 49 10.30 1.31 11.98
C ALA A 49 11.74 0.88 11.67
N GLN A 50 12.43 1.55 10.74
CA GLN A 50 13.84 1.30 10.46
C GLN A 50 14.69 1.64 11.68
N GLU A 51 14.49 2.82 12.27
CA GLU A 51 15.18 3.22 13.50
C GLU A 51 14.94 2.21 14.64
N ALA A 52 13.69 1.77 14.83
CA ALA A 52 13.33 0.78 15.83
C ALA A 52 14.03 -0.58 15.61
N VAL A 53 14.11 -1.03 14.34
CA VAL A 53 14.80 -2.28 13.99
C VAL A 53 16.31 -2.18 14.23
N GLU A 54 16.94 -1.05 13.93
CA GLU A 54 18.38 -0.87 14.21
C GLU A 54 18.66 -0.92 15.72
N ILE A 55 17.82 -0.28 16.55
CA ILE A 55 17.92 -0.38 18.01
C ILE A 55 17.79 -1.84 18.49
N LEU A 56 16.88 -2.62 17.90
CA LEU A 56 16.69 -4.02 18.25
C LEU A 56 17.89 -4.88 17.84
N LYS A 57 18.43 -4.68 16.63
CA LYS A 57 19.64 -5.37 16.16
C LYS A 57 20.82 -5.13 17.10
N GLU A 58 21.04 -3.87 17.49
CA GLU A 58 22.13 -3.50 18.42
C GLU A 58 21.96 -4.11 19.81
N LYS A 59 20.75 -4.03 20.39
CA LYS A 59 20.51 -4.50 21.76
C LYS A 59 20.45 -6.02 21.90
N LEU A 60 19.98 -6.72 20.87
CA LEU A 60 19.76 -8.16 20.92
C LEU A 60 20.84 -8.96 20.18
N ASN A 61 21.69 -8.28 19.41
CA ASN A 61 22.74 -8.90 18.58
C ASN A 61 22.18 -9.99 17.65
N ILE A 62 21.06 -9.69 16.99
CA ILE A 62 20.39 -10.58 16.02
C ILE A 62 20.27 -9.89 14.67
N GLN A 63 20.22 -10.68 13.59
CA GLN A 63 19.85 -10.19 12.28
C GLN A 63 18.33 -10.11 12.18
N ILE A 64 17.82 -8.97 11.73
CA ILE A 64 16.39 -8.74 11.52
C ILE A 64 16.18 -8.38 10.05
N PRO A 65 15.34 -9.14 9.31
CA PRO A 65 15.10 -8.89 7.88
C PRO A 65 14.24 -7.65 7.66
N ASP A 66 14.39 -7.01 6.49
CA ASP A 66 13.63 -5.80 6.14
C ASP A 66 12.11 -5.99 6.16
N ALA A 67 11.64 -7.23 6.01
CA ALA A 67 10.23 -7.57 6.14
C ALA A 67 9.62 -7.09 7.48
N GLU A 68 10.41 -7.15 8.57
CA GLU A 68 10.00 -6.70 9.91
C GLU A 68 9.86 -5.18 10.00
N ILE A 69 10.66 -4.42 9.26
CA ILE A 69 10.51 -2.96 9.14
C ILE A 69 9.10 -2.64 8.64
N GLY A 70 8.64 -3.34 7.59
CA GLY A 70 7.28 -3.16 7.07
C GLY A 70 6.18 -3.53 8.07
N PHE A 71 6.36 -4.60 8.86
CA PHE A 71 5.36 -4.99 9.86
C PHE A 71 5.31 -4.04 11.06
N ILE A 72 6.47 -3.58 11.53
CA ILE A 72 6.57 -2.57 12.58
C ILE A 72 5.95 -1.24 12.10
N ALA A 73 6.16 -0.86 10.83
CA ALA A 73 5.52 0.33 10.25
C ALA A 73 3.99 0.26 10.35
N PHE A 74 3.37 -0.91 10.13
CA PHE A 74 1.93 -1.07 10.32
C PHE A 74 1.50 -0.96 11.78
N HIS A 75 2.29 -1.43 12.74
CA HIS A 75 2.01 -1.24 14.16
C HIS A 75 2.09 0.23 14.56
N ILE A 76 3.10 0.95 14.07
CA ILE A 76 3.25 2.39 14.29
C ILE A 76 2.05 3.13 13.68
N HIS A 77 1.69 2.82 12.43
CA HIS A 77 0.52 3.40 11.78
C HIS A 77 -0.76 3.12 12.57
N GLY A 78 -0.91 1.90 13.07
CA GLY A 78 -2.03 1.44 13.89
C GLY A 78 -2.21 2.23 15.20
N ALA A 79 -1.14 2.84 15.69
CA ALA A 79 -1.13 3.58 16.94
C ALA A 79 -1.44 5.07 16.78
N LEU A 80 -1.29 5.61 15.57
CA LEU A 80 -1.53 7.01 15.27
C LEU A 80 -3.03 7.25 15.06
N LYS A 81 -3.66 8.01 15.97
CA LYS A 81 -5.04 8.52 15.87
C LYS A 81 -6.09 7.48 15.45
N SER A 82 -6.11 6.31 16.09
CA SER A 82 -7.13 5.27 15.85
C SER A 82 -7.20 4.76 14.40
N LYS A 83 -6.13 4.93 13.62
CA LYS A 83 -5.99 4.23 12.34
C LYS A 83 -5.77 2.77 12.66
N ASP A 84 -6.53 1.86 12.06
CA ASP A 84 -6.41 0.44 12.35
C ASP A 84 -5.26 -0.18 11.54
N LYS A 85 -4.32 -0.83 12.22
CA LYS A 85 -3.26 -1.65 11.61
C LYS A 85 -3.82 -2.61 10.55
N ALA A 86 -4.93 -3.26 10.85
CA ALA A 86 -5.59 -4.22 9.97
C ALA A 86 -6.08 -3.54 8.69
N VAL A 87 -6.59 -2.31 8.79
CA VAL A 87 -7.02 -1.51 7.63
C VAL A 87 -5.82 -1.12 6.78
N ALA A 88 -4.73 -0.64 7.37
CA ALA A 88 -3.52 -0.30 6.62
C ALA A 88 -2.94 -1.50 5.85
N LEU A 89 -2.90 -2.66 6.49
CA LEU A 89 -2.49 -3.92 5.86
C LEU A 89 -3.45 -4.33 4.73
N LYS A 90 -4.77 -4.22 4.95
CA LYS A 90 -5.80 -4.52 3.95
C LYS A 90 -5.64 -3.64 2.71
N ILE A 91 -5.47 -2.33 2.88
CA ILE A 91 -5.22 -1.38 1.78
C ILE A 91 -3.94 -1.74 1.04
N THR A 92 -2.86 -2.08 1.75
CA THR A 92 -1.59 -2.44 1.10
C THR A 92 -1.72 -3.69 0.24
N LYS A 93 -2.46 -4.70 0.73
CA LYS A 93 -2.77 -5.92 -0.04
C LYS A 93 -3.63 -5.61 -1.27
N LEU A 94 -4.63 -4.73 -1.12
CA LEU A 94 -5.47 -4.29 -2.23
C LEU A 94 -4.61 -3.62 -3.31
N VAL A 95 -3.75 -2.66 -2.95
CA VAL A 95 -2.86 -1.99 -3.91
C VAL A 95 -1.95 -2.99 -4.62
N ASN A 96 -1.31 -3.92 -3.90
CA ASN A 96 -0.48 -4.97 -4.52
C ASN A 96 -1.28 -5.84 -5.50
N ASN A 97 -2.52 -6.20 -5.16
CA ASN A 97 -3.41 -6.98 -6.05
C ASN A 97 -3.78 -6.21 -7.32
N LEU A 98 -4.09 -4.92 -7.20
CA LEU A 98 -4.42 -4.07 -8.33
C LEU A 98 -3.23 -3.95 -9.29
N ILE A 99 -2.02 -3.79 -8.76
CA ILE A 99 -0.80 -3.70 -9.56
C ILE A 99 -0.54 -5.01 -10.30
N LYS A 100 -0.63 -6.16 -9.62
CA LYS A 100 -0.50 -7.47 -10.26
C LYS A 100 -1.53 -7.65 -11.37
N THR A 101 -2.78 -7.26 -11.14
CA THR A 101 -3.82 -7.31 -12.16
C THR A 101 -3.44 -6.45 -13.37
N VAL A 102 -2.87 -5.26 -13.17
CA VAL A 102 -2.38 -4.42 -14.29
C VAL A 102 -1.23 -5.08 -15.04
N GLU A 103 -0.25 -5.63 -14.33
CA GLU A 103 0.89 -6.34 -14.95
C GLU A 103 0.42 -7.53 -15.79
N ASP A 104 -0.51 -8.31 -15.25
CA ASP A 104 -1.08 -9.48 -15.91
C ASP A 104 -1.86 -9.09 -17.18
N GLU A 105 -2.68 -8.03 -17.10
CA GLU A 105 -3.53 -7.59 -18.22
C GLU A 105 -2.76 -6.82 -19.30
N LEU A 106 -1.68 -6.14 -18.93
CA LEU A 106 -0.79 -5.46 -19.88
C LEU A 106 0.33 -6.38 -20.40
N HIS A 107 0.52 -7.55 -19.80
CA HIS A 107 1.64 -8.46 -20.06
C HIS A 107 3.01 -7.79 -19.90
N ILE A 108 3.15 -6.95 -18.87
CA ILE A 108 4.39 -6.24 -18.54
C ILE A 108 4.87 -6.59 -17.13
N ALA A 109 6.16 -6.39 -16.87
CA ALA A 109 6.72 -6.43 -15.53
C ALA A 109 7.23 -5.03 -15.15
N ILE A 110 6.63 -4.42 -14.13
CA ILE A 110 6.99 -3.07 -13.70
C ILE A 110 8.05 -3.17 -12.59
N LYS A 111 9.24 -2.62 -12.85
CA LYS A 111 10.33 -2.67 -11.85
C LYS A 111 9.93 -1.90 -10.58
N ARG A 112 10.02 -2.54 -9.42
CA ARG A 112 9.48 -2.03 -8.14
C ARG A 112 10.15 -0.75 -7.61
N ASP A 113 11.40 -0.51 -8.00
CA ASP A 113 12.15 0.72 -7.70
C ASP A 113 12.04 1.78 -8.81
N SER A 114 11.26 1.53 -9.87
CA SER A 114 11.06 2.51 -10.95
C SER A 114 10.17 3.65 -10.49
N PHE A 115 10.38 4.79 -11.13
CA PHE A 115 9.56 5.97 -10.91
C PHE A 115 8.09 5.73 -11.28
N ASP A 116 7.82 4.98 -12.35
CA ASP A 116 6.46 4.70 -12.79
C ASP A 116 5.71 3.79 -11.82
N TYR A 117 6.41 2.82 -11.21
CA TYR A 117 5.85 2.00 -10.13
C TYR A 117 5.44 2.86 -8.93
N VAL A 118 6.37 3.69 -8.44
CA VAL A 118 6.13 4.55 -7.27
C VAL A 118 4.97 5.50 -7.55
N ARG A 119 4.97 6.12 -8.72
CA ARG A 119 3.89 7.01 -9.17
C ARG A 119 2.55 6.28 -9.19
N PHE A 120 2.48 5.09 -9.76
CA PHE A 120 1.24 4.32 -9.86
C PHE A 120 0.70 3.92 -8.48
N VAL A 121 1.56 3.45 -7.56
CA VAL A 121 1.20 3.16 -6.17
C VAL A 121 0.58 4.39 -5.49
N ILE A 122 1.21 5.56 -5.64
CA ILE A 122 0.71 6.81 -5.05
C ILE A 122 -0.67 7.18 -5.61
N HIS A 123 -0.88 7.05 -6.92
CA HIS A 123 -2.17 7.39 -7.53
C HIS A 123 -3.28 6.44 -7.10
N ILE A 124 -3.03 5.13 -7.06
CA ILE A 124 -4.02 4.16 -6.55
C ILE A 124 -4.33 4.42 -5.07
N ARG A 125 -3.32 4.68 -4.23
CA ARG A 125 -3.56 5.04 -2.83
C ARG A 125 -4.38 6.33 -2.70
N GLY A 126 -4.14 7.30 -3.58
CA GLY A 126 -4.90 8.54 -3.67
C GLY A 126 -6.38 8.31 -4.01
N ILE A 127 -6.67 7.46 -4.99
CA ILE A 127 -8.04 7.04 -5.33
C ILE A 127 -8.71 6.42 -4.11
N ILE A 128 -8.09 5.41 -3.49
CA ILE A 128 -8.63 4.73 -2.30
C ILE A 128 -8.90 5.75 -1.19
N SER A 129 -7.96 6.67 -0.94
CA SER A 129 -8.14 7.70 0.08
C SER A 129 -9.31 8.65 -0.23
N ARG A 130 -9.56 9.00 -1.49
CA ARG A 130 -10.71 9.84 -1.85
C ARG A 130 -12.03 9.10 -1.64
N LEU A 131 -12.10 7.84 -2.04
CA LEU A 131 -13.26 6.96 -1.82
C LEU A 131 -13.58 6.81 -0.32
N GLU A 132 -12.57 6.57 0.53
CA GLU A 132 -12.74 6.43 1.98
C GLU A 132 -13.23 7.72 2.67
N ASN A 133 -12.96 8.88 2.09
CA ASN A 133 -13.29 10.19 2.68
C ASN A 133 -14.45 10.89 1.96
N ASP A 134 -15.20 10.16 1.13
CA ASP A 134 -16.33 10.66 0.33
C ASP A 134 -16.02 11.97 -0.40
N LYS A 135 -14.79 12.07 -0.94
CA LYS A 135 -14.35 13.26 -1.66
C LYS A 135 -14.81 13.18 -3.10
N VAL A 136 -15.56 14.19 -3.54
CA VAL A 136 -15.94 14.34 -4.94
C VAL A 136 -14.69 14.65 -5.77
N PHE A 137 -14.48 13.84 -6.81
CA PHE A 137 -13.49 14.08 -7.84
C PHE A 137 -14.22 14.14 -9.18
N GLU A 138 -14.12 15.26 -9.86
CA GLU A 138 -14.64 15.44 -11.21
C GLU A 138 -13.47 15.36 -12.19
N ASN A 139 -13.62 14.56 -13.24
CA ASN A 139 -12.63 14.41 -14.30
C ASN A 139 -13.16 15.07 -15.58
N PRO A 140 -12.73 16.30 -15.91
CA PRO A 140 -13.19 17.02 -17.10
C PRO A 140 -12.85 16.31 -18.43
N LEU A 141 -12.03 15.27 -18.39
CA LEU A 141 -11.61 14.49 -19.54
C LEU A 141 -12.29 13.12 -19.62
N LEU A 142 -13.27 12.83 -18.75
CA LEU A 142 -13.95 11.53 -18.68
C LEU A 142 -14.39 11.00 -20.05
N ASP A 143 -15.19 11.76 -20.78
CA ASP A 143 -15.71 11.32 -22.09
C ASP A 143 -14.59 11.09 -23.10
N LYS A 144 -13.60 11.99 -23.14
CA LYS A 144 -12.43 11.84 -24.01
C LYS A 144 -11.60 10.61 -23.67
N ILE A 145 -11.47 10.28 -22.38
CA ILE A 145 -10.73 9.09 -21.93
C ILE A 145 -11.47 7.83 -22.34
N LYS A 146 -12.81 7.80 -22.21
CA LYS A 146 -13.63 6.66 -22.64
C LYS A 146 -13.53 6.43 -24.15
N GLU A 147 -13.43 7.50 -24.93
CA GLU A 147 -13.29 7.43 -26.39
C GLU A 147 -11.87 7.07 -26.86
N GLN A 148 -10.83 7.67 -26.26
CA GLN A 148 -9.45 7.55 -26.75
C GLN A 148 -8.65 6.42 -26.09
N PHE A 149 -9.02 6.03 -24.87
CA PHE A 149 -8.33 5.03 -24.07
C PHE A 149 -9.30 3.90 -23.67
N GLU A 150 -10.05 3.38 -24.63
CA GLU A 150 -11.11 2.37 -24.41
C GLU A 150 -10.57 1.14 -23.66
N PHE A 151 -9.38 0.66 -24.05
CA PHE A 151 -8.74 -0.48 -23.41
C PHE A 151 -8.37 -0.18 -21.96
N GLU A 152 -7.70 0.94 -21.71
CA GLU A 152 -7.27 1.35 -20.36
C GLU A 152 -8.46 1.66 -19.46
N PHE A 153 -9.54 2.21 -20.00
CA PHE A 153 -10.79 2.41 -19.28
C PHE A 153 -11.49 1.09 -18.97
N GLY A 154 -11.47 0.12 -19.90
CA GLY A 154 -11.92 -1.25 -19.67
C GLY A 154 -11.16 -1.93 -18.53
N LEU A 155 -9.83 -1.79 -18.49
CA LEU A 155 -9.01 -2.27 -17.39
C LEU A 155 -9.31 -1.52 -16.08
N ALA A 156 -9.46 -0.20 -16.13
CA ALA A 156 -9.86 0.58 -14.97
C ALA A 156 -11.21 0.12 -14.39
N LEU A 157 -12.21 -0.21 -15.22
CA LEU A 157 -13.48 -0.81 -14.78
C LEU A 157 -13.28 -2.13 -14.04
N LYS A 158 -12.38 -3.00 -14.53
CA LYS A 158 -12.03 -4.26 -13.87
C LYS A 158 -11.39 -4.01 -12.49
N LEU A 159 -10.44 -3.10 -12.42
CA LEU A 159 -9.78 -2.70 -11.16
C LEU A 159 -10.77 -2.03 -10.19
N GLY A 160 -11.67 -1.20 -10.71
CA GLY A 160 -12.77 -0.60 -9.97
C GLY A 160 -13.59 -1.67 -9.25
N LYS A 161 -14.02 -2.73 -9.94
CA LYS A 161 -14.76 -3.85 -9.33
C LYS A 161 -13.97 -4.54 -8.21
N ILE A 162 -12.65 -4.66 -8.33
CA ILE A 162 -11.80 -5.22 -7.26
C ILE A 162 -11.85 -4.31 -6.03
N ILE A 163 -11.72 -2.99 -6.23
CA ILE A 163 -11.82 -1.98 -5.16
C ILE A 163 -13.22 -2.02 -4.51
N GLU A 164 -14.29 -2.03 -5.30
CA GLU A 164 -15.67 -2.07 -4.82
C GLU A 164 -15.93 -3.32 -3.96
N ASN A 165 -15.43 -4.47 -4.40
CA ASN A 165 -15.58 -5.73 -3.66
C ASN A 165 -14.85 -5.70 -2.32
N GLU A 166 -13.66 -5.09 -2.27
CA GLU A 166 -12.83 -5.05 -1.08
C GLU A 166 -13.28 -3.99 -0.07
N LEU A 167 -13.66 -2.80 -0.55
CA LEU A 167 -14.00 -1.64 0.28
C LEU A 167 -15.50 -1.47 0.52
N LYS A 168 -16.36 -2.13 -0.28
CA LYS A 168 -17.82 -1.96 -0.28
C LYS A 168 -18.26 -0.53 -0.59
N ILE A 169 -17.45 0.20 -1.35
CA ILE A 169 -17.70 1.57 -1.82
C ILE A 169 -17.73 1.54 -3.34
N LYS A 170 -18.75 2.12 -3.96
CA LYS A 170 -18.85 2.24 -5.42
C LYS A 170 -17.75 3.17 -5.94
N VAL A 171 -17.08 2.81 -7.03
CA VAL A 171 -16.05 3.65 -7.64
C VAL A 171 -16.69 4.54 -8.72
N PRO A 172 -16.66 5.88 -8.58
CA PRO A 172 -17.19 6.80 -9.60
C PRO A 172 -16.43 6.69 -10.93
N GLU A 173 -17.09 6.99 -12.05
CA GLU A 173 -16.45 6.94 -13.37
C GLU A 173 -15.27 7.91 -13.50
N ASP A 174 -15.31 9.06 -12.81
CA ASP A 174 -14.22 10.03 -12.77
C ASP A 174 -12.92 9.43 -12.20
N GLU A 175 -13.03 8.59 -11.17
CA GLU A 175 -11.91 7.87 -10.58
C GLU A 175 -11.40 6.76 -11.52
N LEU A 176 -12.31 6.09 -12.23
CA LEU A 176 -11.95 5.10 -13.24
C LEU A 176 -11.20 5.75 -14.41
N ALA A 177 -11.65 6.92 -14.88
CA ALA A 177 -10.97 7.67 -15.93
C ALA A 177 -9.59 8.15 -15.46
N TYR A 178 -9.47 8.62 -14.22
CA TYR A 178 -8.17 8.98 -13.65
C TYR A 178 -7.22 7.77 -13.59
N MET A 179 -7.74 6.60 -13.19
CA MET A 179 -6.98 5.36 -13.18
C MET A 179 -6.54 4.94 -14.59
N ALA A 180 -7.43 5.03 -15.58
CA ALA A 180 -7.14 4.73 -16.98
C ALA A 180 -5.98 5.58 -17.53
N MET A 181 -5.92 6.86 -17.18
CA MET A 181 -4.79 7.73 -17.58
C MET A 181 -3.44 7.25 -17.03
N HIS A 182 -3.41 6.73 -15.80
CA HIS A 182 -2.17 6.22 -15.20
C HIS A 182 -1.80 4.84 -15.72
N ILE A 183 -2.78 4.00 -16.04
CA ILE A 183 -2.57 2.74 -16.75
C ILE A 183 -1.96 3.01 -18.13
N HIS A 184 -2.48 3.99 -18.87
CA HIS A 184 -1.96 4.34 -20.19
C HIS A 184 -0.47 4.71 -20.14
N LYS A 185 -0.06 5.50 -19.14
CA LYS A 185 1.35 5.87 -18.94
C LYS A 185 2.26 4.68 -18.67
N LEU A 186 1.76 3.61 -18.02
CA LEU A 186 2.55 2.40 -17.79
C LEU A 186 2.80 1.61 -19.07
N LYS A 187 1.93 1.74 -20.07
CA LYS A 187 2.03 1.05 -21.36
C LYS A 187 3.01 1.74 -22.33
N GLU A 188 3.33 3.02 -22.11
CA GLU A 188 4.30 3.78 -22.92
C GLU A 188 5.77 3.50 -22.54
N ILE A 189 6.01 2.60 -21.57
CA ILE A 189 7.35 2.19 -21.10
C ILE A 189 7.86 1.01 -21.92
#